data_AF-A0A9D8J1E3-F1
#
_entry.id   AF-A0A9D8J1E3-F1
#
_cell.length_a   1.000
_cell.length_b   1.000
_cell.length_c   1.000
_cell.angle_alpha   90.00
_cell.angle_beta   90.00
_cell.angle_gamma   90.00
#
_symmetry.space_group_name_H-M   'P 1'
#
loop_
_entity.id
_entity.type
_entity.pdbx_description
1 polymer ?
#
loop_
_entity_poly.entity_id
_entity_poly.type
_entity_poly.pdbx_seq_one_letter_code
_entity_poly.pdbx_strand_id
1 'polypeptide(L)' 'YNLAYINHAVFAGDNGRVLGYDNAHGYHHRHCMGQVEPVDFLSYEATLERFQQEWQALTQRHWRAKS' A
#
# COMPACT_ATOMS: atom_id res chain seq x y z
N TYR A 1 -10.09 7.66 -5.39
CA TYR A 1 -8.87 8.21 -4.76
C TYR A 1 -7.69 7.35 -5.12
N ASN A 2 -6.45 7.77 -4.83
CA ASN A 2 -5.26 6.96 -5.07
C ASN A 2 -4.17 7.29 -4.02
N LEU A 3 -3.79 6.29 -3.24
CA LEU A 3 -2.67 6.32 -2.29
C LEU A 3 -1.66 5.26 -2.73
N ALA A 4 -0.38 5.63 -2.84
CA ALA A 4 0.65 4.69 -3.25
C ALA A 4 1.99 5.00 -2.56
N TYR A 5 2.62 3.96 -2.04
CA TYR A 5 4.01 3.95 -1.63
C TYR A 5 4.83 3.18 -2.69
N ILE A 6 5.71 3.91 -3.38
CA ILE A 6 6.54 3.38 -4.47
C ILE A 6 7.99 3.34 -4.00
N ASN A 7 8.62 2.16 -4.10
CA ASN A 7 10.04 1.98 -3.82
C ASN A 7 10.61 0.75 -4.54
N HIS A 8 11.27 0.97 -5.68
CA HIS A 8 11.89 -0.08 -6.49
C HIS A 8 12.98 -0.88 -5.78
N ALA A 9 13.64 -0.29 -4.77
CA ALA A 9 14.65 -1.00 -4.00
C ALA A 9 14.04 -1.99 -3.00
N VAL A 10 12.75 -1.84 -2.69
CA VAL A 10 11.99 -2.74 -1.81
C VAL A 10 11.21 -3.77 -2.63
N PHE A 11 10.59 -3.34 -3.72
CA PHE A 11 9.83 -4.23 -4.62
C PHE A 11 9.90 -3.69 -6.04
N ALA A 12 10.27 -4.53 -7.01
CA ALA A 12 10.40 -4.13 -8.41
C ALA A 12 9.15 -4.44 -9.26
N GLY A 13 8.24 -5.28 -8.76
CA GLY A 13 6.95 -5.55 -9.42
C GLY A 13 5.98 -4.39 -9.29
N ASP A 14 4.85 -4.46 -10.01
CA ASP A 14 3.77 -3.45 -9.96
C ASP A 14 4.30 -2.00 -10.08
N ASN A 15 5.22 -1.78 -11.04
CA ASN A 15 5.90 -0.49 -11.25
C ASN A 15 6.54 0.11 -9.98
N GLY A 16 7.03 -0.75 -9.08
CA GLY A 16 7.64 -0.34 -7.82
C GLY A 16 6.66 -0.12 -6.67
N ARG A 17 5.36 -0.35 -6.87
CA ARG A 17 4.33 -0.15 -5.84
C ARG A 17 4.44 -1.23 -4.76
N VAL A 18 4.90 -0.79 -3.59
CA VAL A 18 5.03 -1.64 -2.41
C VAL A 18 3.70 -1.78 -1.68
N LEU A 19 2.98 -0.67 -1.53
CA LEU A 19 1.66 -0.60 -0.90
C LEU A 19 0.81 0.43 -1.63
N GLY A 20 -0.48 0.20 -1.79
CA GLY A 20 -1.40 1.20 -2.32
C GLY A 20 -2.87 0.91 -2.04
N TYR A 21 -3.69 1.94 -2.15
CA TYR A 21 -5.14 1.87 -2.09
C TYR A 21 -5.71 2.75 -3.18
N ASP A 22 -6.52 2.17 -4.04
CA ASP A 22 -7.27 2.91 -5.03
C ASP A 22 -8.61 2.24 -5.31
N ASN A 23 -9.42 2.90 -6.12
CA ASN A 23 -10.73 2.41 -6.52
C ASN A 23 -10.86 2.33 -8.04
N ALA A 24 -9.74 2.14 -8.74
CA ALA A 24 -9.77 1.83 -10.15
C ALA A 24 -10.59 0.54 -10.38
N HIS A 25 -11.10 0.37 -11.60
CA HIS A 25 -11.87 -0.82 -11.98
C HIS A 25 -13.21 -1.01 -11.23
N GLY A 26 -13.73 0.03 -10.58
CA GLY A 26 -15.09 0.05 -10.04
C GLY A 26 -15.25 -0.56 -8.65
N TYR A 27 -14.16 -0.94 -7.98
CA TYR A 27 -14.18 -1.41 -6.59
C TYR A 27 -12.93 -0.96 -5.84
N HIS A 28 -13.05 -0.86 -4.52
CA HIS A 28 -11.95 -0.46 -3.65
C HIS A 28 -11.02 -1.64 -3.42
N HIS A 29 -9.73 -1.42 -3.63
CA HIS A 29 -8.75 -2.49 -3.48
C HIS A 29 -7.42 -1.99 -2.96
N ARG A 30 -6.73 -2.90 -2.30
CA ARG A 30 -5.40 -2.72 -1.74
C ARG A 30 -4.40 -3.46 -2.61
N HIS A 31 -3.29 -2.78 -2.90
CA HIS A 31 -2.10 -3.34 -3.51
C HIS A 31 -1.04 -3.54 -2.42
N CYS A 32 -0.40 -4.71 -2.36
CA CYS A 32 0.73 -4.94 -1.47
C CYS A 32 1.71 -5.95 -2.08
N MET A 33 2.92 -5.51 -2.40
CA MET A 33 3.95 -6.33 -3.05
C MET A 33 3.40 -7.10 -4.27
N GLY A 34 2.60 -6.43 -5.11
CA GLY A 34 1.98 -7.01 -6.31
C GLY A 34 0.74 -7.87 -6.06
N GLN A 35 0.34 -8.09 -4.80
CA GLN A 35 -0.95 -8.71 -4.48
C GLN A 35 -2.05 -7.66 -4.46
N VAL A 36 -3.20 -7.99 -5.06
CA VAL A 36 -4.39 -7.13 -5.11
C VAL A 36 -5.52 -7.83 -4.37
N GLU A 37 -6.11 -7.14 -3.40
CA GLU A 37 -7.26 -7.65 -2.64
C GLU A 37 -8.36 -6.60 -2.54
N PRO A 38 -9.64 -6.98 -2.67
CA PRO A 38 -10.76 -6.08 -2.41
C PRO A 38 -10.76 -5.66 -0.93
N VAL A 39 -11.17 -4.42 -0.66
CA VAL A 39 -11.28 -3.89 0.70
C VAL A 39 -12.60 -3.13 0.87
N ASP A 40 -13.14 -3.17 2.09
CA ASP A 40 -14.29 -2.35 2.43
C ASP A 40 -13.87 -0.87 2.48
N PHE A 41 -14.75 -0.01 1.96
CA PHE A 41 -14.57 1.43 2.00
C PHE A 41 -15.54 2.07 2.99
N LEU A 42 -14.98 2.60 4.08
CA LEU A 42 -15.74 3.35 5.08
C LEU A 42 -15.69 4.86 4.79
N SER A 43 -14.49 5.42 4.71
CA SER A 43 -14.24 6.79 4.32
C SER A 43 -12.82 6.94 3.78
N TYR A 44 -12.53 8.10 3.18
CA TYR A 44 -11.16 8.40 2.74
C TYR A 44 -10.20 8.50 3.94
N GLU A 45 -10.62 9.12 5.04
CA GLU A 45 -9.84 9.31 6.27
C GLU A 45 -9.47 7.96 6.89
N ALA A 46 -10.44 7.03 7.00
CA ALA A 46 -10.19 5.68 7.49
C ALA A 46 -9.22 4.91 6.58
N THR A 47 -9.34 5.08 5.26
CA THR A 47 -8.43 4.47 4.28
C THR A 47 -7.01 5.05 4.41
N LEU A 48 -6.89 6.37 4.60
CA LEU A 48 -5.62 7.06 4.77
C LEU A 48 -4.93 6.64 6.07
N GLU A 49 -5.66 6.55 7.17
CA GLU A 49 -5.13 6.08 8.46
C GLU A 49 -4.60 4.65 8.33
N ARG A 50 -5.39 3.74 7.72
CA ARG A 50 -4.95 2.37 7.49
C ARG A 50 -3.70 2.30 6.60
N PHE A 51 -3.65 3.10 5.53
CA PHE A 51 -2.47 3.18 4.68
C PHE A 51 -1.21 3.63 5.46
N GLN A 52 -1.34 4.65 6.31
CA GLN A 52 -0.23 5.16 7.11
C GLN A 52 0.29 4.11 8.10
N GLN A 53 -0.60 3.39 8.79
CA GLN A 53 -0.23 2.33 9.73
C GLN A 53 0.54 1.20 9.03
N GLU A 54 0.05 0.73 7.88
CA GLU A 54 0.72 -0.33 7.13
C GLU A 54 2.05 0.12 6.53
N TRP A 55 2.12 1.35 6.01
CA TRP A 55 3.36 1.93 5.52
C TRP A 55 4.43 2.04 6.61
N GLN A 56 4.05 2.48 7.82
CA GLN A 56 4.95 2.51 8.97
C GLN A 56 5.45 1.11 9.34
N ALA A 57 4.58 0.10 9.34
CA ALA A 57 4.98 -1.27 9.62
C ALA A 57 5.98 -1.81 8.58
N LEU A 58 5.75 -1.54 7.29
CA LEU A 58 6.64 -1.95 6.20
C LEU A 58 8.00 -1.25 6.29
N THR A 59 8.01 0.06 6.51
CA THR A 59 9.26 0.83 6.60
C THR A 59 10.10 0.45 7.83
N GLN A 60 9.47 0.24 8.99
CA GLN A 60 10.18 -0.25 10.18
C GLN A 60 10.79 -1.64 9.96
N ARG A 61 10.07 -2.54 9.28
CA ARG A 61 10.59 -3.87 8.92
C ARG A 61 11.79 -3.77 7.97
N HIS A 62 11.72 -2.91 6.96
CA HIS A 62 12.82 -2.70 6.03
C HIS A 62 14.05 -2.06 6.68
N TRP A 63 13.85 -1.14 7.64
CA TRP A 63 14.97 -0.59 8.41
C TRP A 63 15.68 -1.67 9.23
N ARG A 64 14.92 -2.49 9.98
CA ARG A 64 15.49 -3.57 10.80
C ARG A 64 16.21 -4.64 9.97
N ALA A 65 15.73 -4.93 8.76
CA ALA A 65 16.37 -5.92 7.88
C ALA A 65 17.67 -5.42 7.22
N LYS A 66 17.93 -4.10 7.24
CA LYS A 66 19.17 -3.49 6.73
C LYS A 66 20.20 -3.15 7.82
N SER A 67 19.86 -3.35 9.09
CA SER A 67 20.71 -3.04 10.26
C SER A 67 21.58 -4.23 10.67
#